data_AF-A0A2R6LC59-F1
#
_entry.id   AF-A0A2R6LC59-F1
#
_cell.length_a   1.000
_cell.length_b   1.000
_cell.length_c   1.000
_cell.angle_alpha   90.00
_cell.angle_beta   90.00
_cell.angle_gamma   90.00
#
_symmetry.space_group_name_H-M   'P 1'
#
loop_
_entity.id
_entity.type
_entity.pdbx_description
1 polymer ?
#
loop_
_entity_poly.entity_id
_entity_poly.type
_entity_poly.pdbx_seq_one_letter_code
_entity_poly.pdbx_strand_id
1 'polypeptide(L)'
;MTADDRAPTDPRRVGAVAVHADDVVSALETDRRGVDERVVLRVTPPFSGRMRARIHVDQGVDDTLHLPPERLVADPPPLPTPDDTADELRSDPETAYTRDRHRRRHEAAVEAWRRAVRERIVDRVALVDDHAVDVVVIGDG
;
A
#
# COMPACT_ATOMS: atom_id res chain seq x y z
N MET A 1 15.32 -33.26 -16.33
CA MET A 1 14.55 -32.42 -15.40
C MET A 1 15.50 -31.36 -14.89
N THR A 2 15.60 -30.25 -15.62
CA THR A 2 16.65 -29.24 -15.40
C THR A 2 16.31 -28.49 -14.11
N ALA A 3 17.24 -28.52 -13.16
CA ALA A 3 17.18 -27.66 -11.98
C ALA A 3 17.11 -26.19 -12.44
N ASP A 4 16.32 -25.41 -11.70
CA ASP A 4 16.01 -24.00 -11.91
C ASP A 4 17.30 -23.14 -11.97
N ASP A 5 17.85 -22.94 -13.18
CA ASP A 5 19.00 -22.05 -13.44
C ASP A 5 18.52 -20.63 -13.77
N ARG A 6 17.58 -20.11 -12.97
CA ARG A 6 17.20 -18.69 -13.06
C ARG A 6 18.33 -17.83 -12.50
N ALA A 7 18.63 -16.66 -13.06
CA ALA A 7 19.63 -15.78 -12.44
C ALA A 7 19.18 -15.40 -11.00
N PRO A 8 20.09 -15.13 -10.04
CA PRO A 8 19.74 -14.66 -8.69
C PRO A 8 18.90 -13.37 -8.67
N THR A 9 18.88 -12.65 -9.79
CA THR A 9 18.10 -11.44 -10.04
C THR A 9 16.78 -11.70 -10.77
N ASP A 10 16.41 -12.95 -11.05
CA ASP A 10 15.10 -13.28 -11.65
C ASP A 10 13.98 -13.16 -10.59
N PRO A 11 13.03 -12.22 -10.74
CA PRO A 11 11.92 -12.04 -9.81
C PRO A 11 11.03 -13.28 -9.64
N ARG A 12 11.04 -14.20 -10.61
CA ARG A 12 10.27 -15.45 -10.56
C ARG A 12 10.79 -16.44 -9.51
N ARG A 13 11.92 -16.14 -8.85
CA ARG A 13 12.43 -16.86 -7.68
C ARG A 13 11.69 -16.51 -6.38
N VAL A 14 10.94 -15.41 -6.36
CA VAL A 14 10.10 -15.03 -5.21
C VAL A 14 8.83 -15.90 -5.24
N GLY A 15 8.55 -16.61 -4.16
CA GLY A 15 7.29 -17.34 -3.95
C GLY A 15 6.33 -16.64 -3.00
N ALA A 16 6.84 -15.78 -2.11
CA ALA A 16 6.03 -14.98 -1.20
C ALA A 16 6.71 -13.66 -0.84
N VAL A 17 5.91 -12.63 -0.54
CA VAL A 17 6.37 -11.31 -0.11
C VAL A 17 5.75 -10.95 1.23
N ALA A 18 6.59 -10.72 2.23
CA ALA A 18 6.20 -10.19 3.52
C ALA A 18 6.13 -8.66 3.48
N VAL A 19 5.02 -8.08 3.96
CA VAL A 19 4.78 -6.63 3.98
C VAL A 19 4.29 -6.18 5.35
N HIS A 20 4.69 -4.98 5.80
CA HIS A 20 4.01 -4.33 6.93
C HIS A 20 2.73 -3.69 6.43
N ALA A 21 1.63 -3.85 7.17
CA ALA A 21 0.36 -3.23 6.83
C ALA A 21 0.50 -1.70 6.78
N ASP A 22 1.25 -1.12 7.72
CA ASP A 22 1.52 0.32 7.78
C ASP A 22 2.36 0.84 6.60
N ASP A 23 3.29 0.04 6.07
CA ASP A 23 4.03 0.39 4.86
C ASP A 23 3.10 0.45 3.64
N VAL A 24 2.18 -0.52 3.50
CA VAL A 24 1.18 -0.53 2.42
C VAL A 24 0.25 0.67 2.52
N VAL A 25 -0.29 0.94 3.72
CA VAL A 25 -1.17 2.09 3.97
C VAL A 25 -0.46 3.39 3.67
N SER A 26 0.76 3.58 4.17
CA SER A 26 1.53 4.80 3.99
C SER A 26 1.85 5.04 2.52
N ALA A 27 2.29 4.00 1.80
CA ALA A 27 2.56 4.09 0.37
C ALA A 27 1.29 4.46 -0.42
N LEU A 28 0.15 3.83 -0.13
CA LEU A 28 -1.13 4.14 -0.78
C LEU A 28 -1.63 5.56 -0.45
N GLU A 29 -1.45 6.00 0.80
CA GLU A 29 -1.84 7.34 1.22
C GLU A 29 -1.03 8.40 0.46
N THR A 30 0.29 8.20 0.35
CA THR A 30 1.18 9.11 -0.37
C THR A 30 0.87 9.15 -1.86
N ASP A 31 0.70 7.99 -2.50
CA ASP A 31 0.33 7.88 -3.91
C ASP A 31 -0.95 8.68 -4.22
N ARG A 32 -1.97 8.56 -3.36
CA ARG A 32 -3.26 9.24 -3.54
C ARG A 32 -3.26 10.72 -3.22
N ARG A 33 -2.31 11.21 -2.43
CA ARG A 33 -2.11 12.64 -2.24
C ARG A 33 -1.54 13.31 -3.50
N GLY A 34 -1.06 12.54 -4.48
CA GLY A 34 -0.57 13.05 -5.75
C GLY A 34 0.70 13.89 -5.62
N VAL A 35 1.56 13.57 -4.65
CA VAL A 35 2.91 14.14 -4.61
C VAL A 35 3.73 13.64 -5.80
N ASP A 36 4.67 14.46 -6.30
CA ASP A 36 5.50 14.15 -7.47
C ASP A 36 6.39 12.89 -7.30
N GLU A 37 6.53 12.40 -6.07
CA GLU A 37 7.32 11.22 -5.70
C GLU A 37 6.46 9.96 -5.61
N ARG A 38 6.72 8.98 -6.49
CA ARG A 38 6.02 7.69 -6.47
C ARG A 38 6.54 6.81 -5.32
N VAL A 39 5.66 6.36 -4.44
CA VAL A 39 6.01 5.48 -3.32
C VAL A 39 5.59 4.04 -3.61
N VAL A 40 6.54 3.13 -3.50
CA VAL A 40 6.37 1.69 -3.81
C VAL A 40 6.85 0.83 -2.64
N LEU A 41 6.50 -0.46 -2.68
CA LEU A 41 7.09 -1.46 -1.83
C LEU A 41 8.19 -2.19 -2.62
N ARG A 42 9.44 -2.08 -2.16
CA ARG A 42 10.62 -2.62 -2.85
C ARG A 42 11.09 -3.94 -2.26
N VAL A 43 11.35 -4.92 -3.12
CA VAL A 43 12.07 -6.16 -2.80
C VAL A 43 13.44 -6.13 -3.47
N THR A 44 14.51 -6.30 -2.70
CA THR A 44 15.89 -6.23 -3.21
C THR A 44 16.42 -7.64 -3.52
N PRO A 45 17.12 -7.85 -4.66
CA PRO A 45 17.79 -9.11 -4.96
C PRO A 45 18.97 -9.37 -3.98
N PRO A 46 19.49 -10.61 -3.89
CA PRO A 46 19.09 -11.78 -4.66
C PRO A 46 17.70 -12.29 -4.28
N PHE A 47 16.88 -12.59 -5.28
CA PHE A 47 15.51 -13.06 -5.07
C PHE A 47 15.49 -14.54 -4.69
N SER A 48 14.71 -14.86 -3.66
CA SER A 48 14.55 -16.23 -3.19
C SER A 48 13.27 -16.40 -2.38
N GLY A 49 12.58 -17.52 -2.57
CA GLY A 49 11.51 -18.01 -1.70
C GLY A 49 10.63 -16.91 -1.11
N ARG A 50 10.71 -16.71 0.21
CA ARG A 50 10.00 -15.63 0.91
C ARG A 50 10.92 -14.41 1.07
N MET A 51 10.52 -13.29 0.48
CA MET A 51 11.23 -12.01 0.60
C MET A 51 10.42 -11.01 1.43
N ARG A 52 11.05 -9.94 1.92
CA ARG A 52 10.34 -8.81 2.56
C ARG A 52 10.35 -7.62 1.61
N ALA A 53 9.17 -7.04 1.35
CA ALA A 53 9.08 -5.75 0.71
C ALA A 53 9.06 -4.64 1.76
N ARG A 54 9.68 -3.51 1.43
CA ARG A 54 9.78 -2.33 2.31
C ARG A 54 9.38 -1.09 1.54
N ILE A 55 8.74 -0.14 2.23
CA ILE A 55 8.41 1.16 1.64
C ILE A 55 9.66 1.84 1.06
N HIS A 56 9.53 2.40 -0.13
CA HIS A 56 10.60 3.08 -0.86
C HIS A 56 10.03 4.16 -1.75
N VAL A 57 10.73 5.29 -1.84
CA VAL A 57 10.46 6.31 -2.87
C VAL A 57 11.18 5.87 -4.14
N ASP A 58 10.43 5.72 -5.24
CA ASP A 58 10.95 5.33 -6.54
C ASP A 58 11.85 6.43 -7.11
N GLN A 59 13.15 6.15 -7.18
CA GLN A 59 14.17 7.07 -7.72
C GLN A 59 14.58 6.72 -9.16
N GLY A 60 13.87 5.80 -9.82
CA GLY A 60 14.15 5.33 -11.18
C GLY A 60 14.58 3.87 -11.26
N VAL A 61 15.24 3.51 -12.37
CA VAL A 61 15.53 2.11 -12.71
C VAL A 61 16.66 1.56 -11.83
N ASP A 62 16.35 0.51 -11.07
CA ASP A 62 17.32 -0.31 -10.35
C ASP A 62 17.02 -1.81 -10.59
N ASP A 63 17.89 -2.70 -10.09
CA ASP A 63 17.71 -4.16 -10.22
C ASP A 63 16.70 -4.73 -9.21
N THR A 64 15.93 -3.88 -8.53
CA THR A 64 14.98 -4.29 -7.50
C THR A 64 13.56 -4.43 -8.05
N LEU A 65 12.74 -5.19 -7.36
CA LEU A 65 11.35 -5.37 -7.72
C LEU A 65 10.50 -4.34 -6.97
N HIS A 66 9.83 -3.48 -7.73
CA HIS A 66 8.91 -2.47 -7.19
C HIS A 66 7.46 -2.96 -7.27
N LEU A 67 6.78 -2.97 -6.12
CA LEU A 67 5.37 -3.29 -5.99
C LEU A 67 4.58 -2.00 -5.74
N PRO A 68 3.69 -1.57 -6.67
CA PRO A 68 2.81 -0.45 -6.40
C PRO A 68 1.79 -0.81 -5.31
N PRO A 69 1.47 0.11 -4.39
CA PRO A 69 0.58 -0.19 -3.25
C PRO A 69 -0.85 -0.54 -3.69
N GLU A 70 -1.33 0.03 -4.80
CA GLU A 70 -2.64 -0.27 -5.39
C GLU A 70 -2.85 -1.74 -5.76
N ARG A 71 -1.79 -2.48 -6.07
CA ARG A 71 -1.87 -3.92 -6.37
C ARG A 71 -1.99 -4.77 -5.11
N LEU A 72 -1.64 -4.22 -3.95
CA LEU A 72 -1.65 -4.91 -2.68
C LEU A 72 -2.98 -4.74 -1.94
N VAL A 73 -3.89 -3.90 -2.43
CA VAL A 73 -5.16 -3.58 -1.77
C VAL A 73 -6.31 -3.82 -2.74
N ALA A 74 -7.22 -4.73 -2.40
CA ALA A 74 -8.42 -4.97 -3.19
C ALA A 74 -9.41 -3.81 -3.05
N ASP A 75 -9.86 -3.24 -4.17
CA ASP A 75 -10.85 -2.15 -4.20
C ASP A 75 -10.55 -1.04 -3.17
N PRO A 76 -9.44 -0.29 -3.30
CA PRO A 76 -9.03 0.62 -2.24
C PRO A 76 -10.02 1.79 -2.08
N PRO A 77 -10.65 1.99 -0.89
CA PRO A 77 -11.67 3.03 -0.68
C PRO A 77 -11.05 4.42 -0.85
N PRO A 78 -11.73 5.43 -1.43
CA PRO A 78 -11.12 6.75 -1.72
C PRO A 78 -10.52 7.41 -0.47
N LEU A 79 -9.42 8.14 -0.64
CA LEU A 79 -8.78 8.88 0.47
C LEU A 79 -9.71 10.04 0.86
N PRO A 80 -10.17 10.13 2.13
CA PRO A 80 -11.03 11.23 2.55
C PRO A 80 -10.28 12.55 2.45
N THR A 81 -10.92 13.57 1.87
CA THR A 81 -10.34 14.92 1.82
C THR A 81 -10.89 15.81 2.96
N PRO A 82 -10.14 16.86 3.35
CA PRO A 82 -10.67 17.85 4.28
C PRO A 82 -11.97 18.48 3.76
N ASP A 83 -12.08 18.73 2.47
CA ASP A 83 -13.26 19.38 1.88
C ASP A 83 -14.50 18.48 1.96
N ASP A 84 -14.39 17.19 1.61
CA ASP A 84 -15.49 16.22 1.76
C ASP A 84 -16.00 16.17 3.21
N THR A 85 -15.06 16.16 4.16
CA THR A 85 -15.39 16.14 5.59
C THR A 85 -16.11 17.43 6.01
N ALA A 86 -15.72 18.56 5.45
CA ALA A 86 -16.34 19.84 5.75
C ALA A 86 -17.76 19.91 5.18
N ASP A 87 -17.98 19.39 3.98
CA ASP A 87 -19.30 19.34 3.33
C ASP A 87 -20.27 18.42 4.06
N GLU A 88 -19.81 17.23 4.51
CA GLU A 88 -20.61 16.36 5.37
C GLU A 88 -21.06 17.08 6.65
N LEU A 89 -20.15 17.77 7.33
CA LEU A 89 -20.45 18.48 8.58
C LEU A 89 -21.36 19.69 8.38
N ARG A 90 -21.26 20.40 7.25
CA ARG A 90 -22.16 21.52 6.94
C ARG A 90 -23.55 21.06 6.55
N SER A 91 -23.67 19.84 6.02
CA SER A 91 -24.94 19.24 5.59
C SER A 91 -25.74 18.66 6.76
N ASP A 92 -25.11 18.44 7.91
CA ASP A 92 -25.78 18.01 9.15
C ASP A 92 -26.50 19.20 9.82
N PRO A 93 -27.86 19.26 9.79
CA PRO A 93 -28.60 20.37 10.37
C PRO A 93 -28.59 20.38 11.90
N GLU A 94 -28.18 19.29 12.54
CA GLU A 94 -28.15 19.14 13.99
C GLU A 94 -26.78 19.53 14.59
N THR A 95 -25.77 19.69 13.73
CA THR A 95 -24.39 19.96 14.13
C THR A 95 -23.89 21.31 13.63
N ALA A 96 -23.62 22.23 14.56
CA ALA A 96 -22.91 23.45 14.22
C ALA A 96 -21.47 23.15 13.75
N TYR A 97 -21.11 23.65 12.58
CA TYR A 97 -19.76 23.57 12.04
C TYR A 97 -18.76 24.33 12.92
N THR A 98 -17.67 23.66 13.33
CA THR A 98 -16.50 24.31 13.93
C THR A 98 -15.21 23.70 13.38
N ARG A 99 -14.13 24.49 13.30
CA ARG A 99 -12.81 23.99 12.82
C ARG A 99 -12.30 22.79 13.61
N ASP A 100 -12.54 22.79 14.91
CA ASP A 100 -12.07 21.72 15.80
C ASP A 100 -12.90 20.43 15.65
N ARG A 101 -14.21 20.53 15.39
CA ARG A 101 -15.02 19.37 14.97
C ARG A 101 -14.59 18.85 13.61
N HIS A 102 -14.37 19.74 12.66
CA HIS A 102 -13.89 19.39 11.31
C HIS A 102 -12.58 18.61 11.37
N ARG A 103 -11.58 19.13 12.09
CA ARG A 103 -10.31 18.44 12.30
C ARG A 103 -10.49 17.04 12.90
N ARG A 104 -11.23 16.91 14.01
CA ARG A 104 -11.48 15.60 14.65
C ARG A 104 -12.20 14.62 13.73
N ARG A 105 -13.23 15.09 13.00
CA ARG A 105 -14.00 14.26 12.08
C ARG A 105 -13.14 13.78 10.92
N HIS A 106 -12.26 14.64 10.42
CA HIS A 106 -11.32 14.32 9.36
C HIS A 106 -10.25 13.33 9.84
N GLU A 107 -9.63 13.55 11.01
CA GLU A 107 -8.70 12.61 11.64
C GLU A 107 -9.36 11.22 11.81
N ALA A 108 -10.59 11.16 12.30
CA ALA A 108 -11.35 9.91 12.42
C ALA A 108 -11.67 9.25 11.07
N ALA A 109 -11.96 10.05 10.04
CA ALA A 109 -12.21 9.56 8.68
C ALA A 109 -10.94 8.93 8.08
N VAL A 110 -9.79 9.60 8.23
CA VAL A 110 -8.48 9.07 7.80
C VAL A 110 -8.14 7.79 8.56
N GLU A 111 -8.33 7.73 9.88
CA GLU A 111 -8.08 6.50 10.65
C GLU A 111 -9.02 5.35 10.26
N ALA A 112 -10.28 5.66 9.94
CA ALA A 112 -11.21 4.67 9.41
C ALA A 112 -10.78 4.16 8.03
N TRP A 113 -10.34 5.06 7.15
CA TRP A 113 -9.78 4.73 5.85
C TRP A 113 -8.54 3.83 5.99
N ARG A 114 -7.59 4.18 6.86
CA ARG A 114 -6.39 3.37 7.12
C ARG A 114 -6.75 1.95 7.55
N ARG A 115 -7.71 1.81 8.46
CA ARG A 115 -8.21 0.49 8.89
C ARG A 115 -8.81 -0.31 7.74
N ALA A 116 -9.67 0.31 6.94
CA ALA A 116 -10.30 -0.34 5.79
C ALA A 116 -9.26 -0.80 4.75
N VAL A 117 -8.21 -0.02 4.53
CA VAL A 117 -7.08 -0.41 3.66
C VAL A 117 -6.36 -1.64 4.21
N ARG A 118 -6.04 -1.67 5.51
CA ARG A 118 -5.37 -2.83 6.15
C ARG A 118 -6.20 -4.11 6.03
N GLU A 119 -7.52 -4.00 6.18
CA GLU A 119 -8.47 -5.13 6.05
C GLU A 119 -8.63 -5.62 4.61
N ARG A 120 -8.29 -4.79 3.62
CA ARG A 120 -8.40 -5.08 2.18
C ARG A 120 -7.07 -5.50 1.55
N ILE A 121 -6.02 -5.72 2.33
CA ILE A 121 -4.74 -6.22 1.80
C ILE A 121 -4.98 -7.62 1.22
N VAL A 122 -4.57 -7.82 -0.04
CA VAL A 122 -4.76 -9.09 -0.75
C VAL A 122 -3.81 -10.17 -0.23
N ASP A 123 -4.22 -11.43 -0.29
CA ASP A 123 -3.37 -12.57 0.04
C ASP A 123 -2.41 -12.98 -1.10
N ARG A 124 -2.60 -12.43 -2.31
CA ARG A 124 -1.80 -12.76 -3.49
C ARG A 124 -1.69 -11.58 -4.45
N VAL A 125 -0.49 -11.35 -4.99
CA VAL A 125 -0.19 -10.25 -5.91
C VAL A 125 0.61 -10.72 -7.13
N ALA A 126 0.33 -10.16 -8.30
CA ALA A 126 1.11 -10.38 -9.51
C ALA A 126 2.39 -9.53 -9.52
N LEU A 127 3.55 -10.17 -9.65
CA LEU A 127 4.87 -9.51 -9.70
C LEU A 127 5.22 -9.08 -11.13
N VAL A 128 5.45 -10.06 -12.00
CA VAL A 128 5.88 -9.90 -13.40
C VAL A 128 5.19 -10.97 -14.23
N ASP A 129 4.74 -10.60 -15.44
CA ASP A 129 3.92 -11.49 -16.29
C ASP A 129 2.76 -12.13 -15.47
N ASP A 130 2.53 -13.43 -15.64
CA ASP A 130 1.56 -14.23 -14.86
C ASP A 130 2.13 -14.79 -13.54
N HIS A 131 3.31 -14.34 -13.10
CA HIS A 131 3.92 -14.82 -11.85
C HIS A 131 3.30 -14.11 -10.64
N ALA A 132 2.36 -14.79 -9.99
CA ALA A 132 1.74 -14.34 -8.75
C ALA A 132 2.38 -15.01 -7.53
N VAL A 133 2.50 -14.24 -6.45
CA VAL A 133 3.10 -14.67 -5.19
C VAL A 133 2.18 -14.38 -4.02
N ASP A 134 2.33 -15.17 -2.96
CA ASP A 134 1.56 -14.95 -1.74
C ASP A 134 2.04 -13.69 -1.01
N VAL A 135 1.11 -12.92 -0.47
CA VAL A 135 1.36 -11.74 0.35
C VAL A 135 1.18 -12.15 1.80
N VAL A 136 2.19 -11.88 2.62
CA VAL A 136 2.17 -12.19 4.04
C VAL A 136 2.25 -10.89 4.83
N VAL A 137 1.14 -10.47 5.41
CA VAL A 137 1.13 -9.31 6.31
C VAL A 137 1.86 -9.68 7.60
N ILE A 138 2.87 -8.90 7.94
CA ILE A 138 3.61 -9.03 9.21
C ILE A 138 3.23 -7.86 10.12
N GLY A 139 2.89 -8.18 11.37
CA GLY A 139 2.62 -7.17 12.38
C GLY A 139 3.90 -6.47 12.83
N ASP A 140 3.76 -5.24 13.32
CA ASP A 140 4.79 -4.61 14.14
C ASP A 140 4.97 -5.43 15.42
N GLY A 141 6.14 -6.05 15.55
CA GLY A 141 6.56 -6.76 16.77
C GLY A 141 7.05 -5.79 17.83
#